data_AF-A0A836LC76-F1
#
_entry.id   AF-A0A836LC76-F1
#
_cell.length_a   1.000
_cell.length_b   1.000
_cell.length_c   1.000
_cell.angle_alpha   90.00
_cell.angle_beta   90.00
_cell.angle_gamma   90.00
#
_symmetry.space_group_name_H-M   'P 1'
#
loop_
_entity.id
_entity.type
_entity.pdbx_description
1 polymer ?
#
loop_
_entity_poly.entity_id
_entity_poly.type
_entity_poly.pdbx_seq_one_letter_code
_entity_poly.pdbx_strand_id
1 'polypeptide(L)'
;MRRSLALSVRSTAACLLSAKKLLQYEQEAYESHRRFTESKTYPGTIRAATPGDTRFYMGSAETILHENERHYWRAVVDDPQVEHLVALRIRFKTFVWVTSGWEQRIQVVQVMAQRDATIAELMQQVRIENQSPYLCTSSFKLSIDGKDLDELKTLADYGINEYSRIDAIEENDHQLHTEAESPKDWNIDEMTDEVLLRSPYKEMAMQPQPNLAPRYEARPKGFYGKNDYSGMKQSS
;
A
#
# COMPACT_ATOMS: atom_id res chain seq x y z
N MET A 1 13.23 -59.88 -34.85
CA MET A 1 13.38 -58.45 -34.49
C MET A 1 13.04 -58.25 -33.02
N ARG A 2 14.04 -58.08 -32.14
CA ARG A 2 13.84 -57.63 -30.76
C ARG A 2 14.82 -56.48 -30.52
N ARG A 3 14.29 -55.25 -30.48
CA ARG A 3 15.06 -54.04 -30.13
C ARG A 3 14.86 -53.81 -28.64
N SER A 4 15.92 -54.01 -27.87
CA SER A 4 16.00 -53.60 -26.46
C SER A 4 16.19 -52.08 -26.40
N LEU A 5 15.16 -51.38 -25.96
CA LEU A 5 15.25 -49.97 -25.54
C LEU A 5 15.87 -49.94 -24.15
N ALA A 6 17.19 -49.83 -24.08
CA ALA A 6 17.88 -49.44 -22.86
C ALA A 6 17.70 -47.93 -22.68
N LEU A 7 16.75 -47.51 -21.83
CA LEU A 7 16.68 -46.15 -21.33
C LEU A 7 17.95 -45.88 -20.51
N SER A 8 18.87 -45.10 -21.07
CA SER A 8 20.03 -44.60 -20.34
C SER A 8 19.56 -43.51 -19.37
N VAL A 9 19.24 -43.89 -18.15
CA VAL A 9 19.11 -42.94 -17.03
C VAL A 9 20.52 -42.40 -16.77
N ARG A 10 20.85 -41.25 -17.35
CA ARG A 10 22.02 -40.47 -16.96
C ARG A 10 21.75 -39.95 -15.54
N SER A 11 22.11 -40.76 -14.56
CA SER A 11 22.32 -40.34 -13.18
C SER A 11 23.31 -39.18 -13.20
N THR A 12 22.84 -37.95 -13.00
CA THR A 12 23.71 -36.86 -12.57
C THR A 12 24.36 -37.32 -11.28
N ALA A 13 25.69 -37.52 -11.31
CA ALA A 13 26.44 -37.84 -10.11
C ALA A 13 26.16 -36.74 -9.10
N ALA A 14 25.53 -37.09 -7.98
CA ALA A 14 25.46 -36.20 -6.83
C ALA A 14 26.90 -35.92 -6.40
N CYS A 15 27.42 -34.73 -6.75
CA CYS A 15 28.67 -34.22 -6.20
C CYS A 15 28.45 -34.05 -4.69
N LEU A 16 28.79 -35.07 -3.91
CA LEU A 16 28.81 -35.00 -2.47
C LEU A 16 29.91 -34.02 -2.05
N LEU A 17 29.51 -32.84 -1.56
CA LEU A 17 30.43 -31.86 -1.00
C LEU A 17 31.17 -32.49 0.20
N SER A 18 32.50 -32.37 0.22
CA SER A 18 33.31 -32.87 1.32
C SER A 18 33.47 -31.81 2.40
N ALA A 19 32.87 -32.04 3.57
CA ALA A 19 32.99 -31.16 4.73
C ALA A 19 34.43 -30.99 5.24
N LYS A 20 35.34 -31.91 4.89
CA LYS A 20 36.75 -31.88 5.33
C LYS A 20 37.52 -30.65 4.84
N LYS A 21 37.06 -30.01 3.76
CA LYS A 21 37.70 -28.81 3.19
C LYS A 21 37.00 -27.50 3.57
N LEU A 22 35.98 -27.54 4.42
CA LEU A 22 35.21 -26.35 4.79
C LEU A 22 36.10 -25.26 5.42
N LEU A 23 36.95 -25.63 6.39
CA LEU A 23 37.89 -24.69 7.03
C LEU A 23 38.84 -24.03 6.03
N GLN A 24 39.28 -24.78 5.01
CA GLN A 24 40.11 -24.22 3.95
C GLN A 24 39.32 -23.23 3.09
N TYR A 25 38.06 -23.53 2.75
CA TYR A 25 37.20 -22.61 1.99
C TYR A 25 36.82 -21.37 2.78
N GLU A 26 36.60 -21.47 4.09
CA GLU A 26 36.36 -20.33 4.97
C GLU A 26 37.59 -19.41 5.03
N GLN A 27 38.80 -19.99 5.10
CA GLN A 27 40.04 -19.23 5.04
C GLN A 27 40.21 -18.49 3.70
N GLU A 28 39.94 -19.16 2.58
CA GLU A 28 39.98 -18.52 1.25
C GLU A 28 38.90 -17.43 1.10
N ALA A 29 37.71 -17.64 1.66
CA ALA A 29 36.64 -16.63 1.68
C ALA A 29 37.06 -15.39 2.47
N TYR A 30 37.73 -15.57 3.61
CA TYR A 30 38.29 -14.49 4.40
C TYR A 30 39.40 -13.73 3.64
N GLU A 31 40.37 -14.44 3.09
CA GLU A 31 41.49 -13.84 2.37
C GLU A 31 41.07 -13.14 1.07
N SER A 32 40.06 -13.68 0.37
CA SER A 32 39.50 -13.04 -0.83
C SER A 32 38.69 -11.78 -0.50
N HIS A 33 37.89 -11.80 0.58
CA HIS A 33 37.16 -10.61 1.02
C HIS A 33 38.10 -9.49 1.47
N ARG A 34 39.17 -9.83 2.17
CA ARG A 34 40.21 -8.85 2.57
C ARG A 34 40.89 -8.23 1.35
N ARG A 35 41.32 -9.05 0.38
CA ARG A 35 41.88 -8.56 -0.90
C ARG A 35 40.90 -7.66 -1.66
N PHE A 36 39.60 -7.95 -1.61
CA PHE A 36 38.58 -7.12 -2.26
C PHE A 36 38.42 -5.74 -1.60
N THR A 37 38.38 -5.70 -0.27
CA THR A 37 38.21 -4.46 0.50
C THR A 37 39.46 -3.59 0.47
N GLU A 38 40.66 -4.19 0.45
CA GLU A 38 41.94 -3.46 0.36
C GLU A 38 42.29 -3.00 -1.07
N SER A 39 41.85 -3.71 -2.11
CA SER A 39 42.20 -3.38 -3.52
C SER A 39 41.27 -2.35 -4.15
N LYS A 40 40.04 -2.19 -3.66
CA LYS A 40 39.05 -1.26 -4.22
C LYS A 40 39.00 0.05 -3.43
N THR A 41 39.04 1.17 -4.14
CA THR A 41 38.58 2.47 -3.63
C THR A 41 37.10 2.63 -3.92
N TYR A 42 36.26 2.61 -2.88
CA TYR A 42 34.80 2.80 -3.02
C TYR A 42 34.49 4.28 -3.31
N PRO A 43 33.76 4.60 -4.40
CA PRO A 43 33.51 5.98 -4.82
C PRO A 43 32.56 6.75 -3.89
N GLY A 44 31.73 6.04 -3.12
CA GLY A 44 30.74 6.64 -2.22
C GLY A 44 29.62 5.66 -1.89
N THR A 45 28.61 6.14 -1.17
CA THR A 45 27.43 5.35 -0.80
C THR A 45 26.47 5.22 -1.98
N ILE A 46 26.10 4.00 -2.35
CA ILE A 46 25.07 3.72 -3.35
C ILE A 46 23.70 3.85 -2.67
N ARG A 47 22.73 4.47 -3.35
CA ARG A 47 21.34 4.54 -2.83
C ARG A 47 20.75 3.14 -2.67
N ALA A 48 20.00 2.92 -1.61
CA ALA A 48 19.27 1.67 -1.42
C ALA A 48 18.09 1.62 -2.40
N ALA A 49 17.85 0.44 -3.00
CA ALA A 49 16.66 0.21 -3.82
C ALA A 49 15.59 -0.50 -2.97
N THR A 50 14.32 -0.18 -3.23
CA THR A 50 13.17 -0.89 -2.66
C THR A 50 13.19 -2.35 -3.07
N PRO A 51 13.16 -3.32 -2.13
CA PRO A 51 13.07 -4.72 -2.48
C PRO A 51 11.66 -5.05 -3.00
N GLY A 52 11.60 -5.80 -4.09
CA GLY A 52 10.36 -6.40 -4.57
C GLY A 52 9.89 -7.56 -3.69
N ASP A 53 8.95 -8.34 -4.22
CA ASP A 53 8.40 -9.52 -3.56
C ASP A 53 8.97 -10.85 -4.08
N THR A 54 8.89 -11.88 -3.25
CA THR A 54 9.34 -13.24 -3.58
C THR A 54 8.18 -14.23 -3.59
N ARG A 55 8.02 -14.93 -4.70
CA ARG A 55 7.05 -16.05 -4.83
C ARG A 55 7.50 -17.35 -4.15
N PHE A 56 8.63 -17.37 -3.44
CA PHE A 56 9.23 -18.57 -2.85
C PHE A 56 9.06 -18.60 -1.33
N TYR A 57 7.81 -18.63 -0.86
CA TYR A 57 7.50 -18.80 0.57
C TYR A 57 7.62 -20.26 1.01
N MET A 58 7.88 -20.46 2.30
CA MET A 58 7.94 -21.80 2.90
C MET A 58 6.54 -22.27 3.28
N GLY A 59 6.19 -23.51 2.94
CA GLY A 59 4.92 -24.13 3.34
C GLY A 59 4.12 -24.68 2.18
N SER A 60 2.82 -24.85 2.40
CA SER A 60 1.85 -25.18 1.35
C SER A 60 1.48 -23.96 0.54
N ALA A 61 1.08 -24.15 -0.72
CA ALA A 61 0.58 -23.07 -1.57
C ALA A 61 -0.58 -22.33 -0.90
N GLU A 62 -0.55 -21.00 -0.97
CA GLU A 62 -1.60 -20.11 -0.50
C GLU A 62 -2.73 -19.97 -1.54
N THR A 63 -3.81 -19.31 -1.12
CA THR A 63 -4.97 -19.03 -1.96
C THR A 63 -4.96 -17.58 -2.41
N ILE A 64 -5.43 -17.30 -3.63
CA ILE A 64 -5.54 -15.94 -4.20
C ILE A 64 -6.28 -14.94 -3.30
N LEU A 65 -7.18 -15.40 -2.43
CA LEU A 65 -7.91 -14.52 -1.50
C LEU A 65 -6.99 -13.83 -0.46
N HIS A 66 -5.83 -14.41 -0.18
CA HIS A 66 -4.86 -13.89 0.80
C HIS A 66 -3.56 -13.44 0.16
N GLU A 67 -3.47 -13.52 -1.17
CA GLU A 67 -2.31 -13.07 -1.93
C GLU A 67 -2.31 -11.53 -1.94
N ASN A 68 -1.28 -10.93 -1.35
CA ASN A 68 -1.14 -9.48 -1.16
C ASN A 68 0.23 -8.96 -1.61
N GLU A 69 0.90 -9.71 -2.51
CA GLU A 69 2.24 -9.42 -3.01
C GLU A 69 3.30 -9.13 -1.91
N ARG A 70 3.14 -9.73 -0.72
CA ARG A 70 4.06 -9.54 0.42
C ARG A 70 4.29 -10.83 1.22
N HIS A 71 5.31 -11.59 0.84
CA HIS A 71 5.63 -12.89 1.46
C HIS A 71 6.72 -12.84 2.54
N TYR A 72 7.13 -11.65 2.96
CA TYR A 72 8.12 -11.44 3.99
C TYR A 72 7.74 -10.27 4.89
N TRP A 73 8.31 -10.25 6.09
CA TRP A 73 8.07 -9.17 7.04
C TRP A 73 8.95 -7.95 6.72
N ARG A 74 8.30 -6.80 6.48
CA ARG A 74 8.96 -5.50 6.36
C ARG A 74 8.29 -4.50 7.28
N ALA A 75 9.02 -4.02 8.28
CA ALA A 75 8.51 -3.07 9.27
C ALA A 75 8.67 -1.59 8.85
N VAL A 76 9.29 -1.33 7.69
CA VAL A 76 9.58 0.01 7.16
C VAL A 76 8.76 0.23 5.90
N VAL A 77 8.27 1.46 5.72
CA VAL A 77 7.59 1.94 4.52
C VAL A 77 8.64 2.43 3.52
N ASP A 78 8.57 1.94 2.28
CA ASP A 78 9.48 2.34 1.20
C ASP A 78 8.92 3.50 0.37
N ASP A 79 9.81 4.15 -0.39
CA ASP A 79 9.50 5.33 -1.21
C ASP A 79 8.21 5.23 -2.05
N PRO A 80 7.86 4.10 -2.71
CA PRO A 80 6.65 4.04 -3.54
C PRO A 80 5.34 4.31 -2.78
N GLN A 81 5.27 3.99 -1.48
CA GLN A 81 4.08 4.24 -0.67
C GLN A 81 4.03 5.67 -0.12
N VAL A 82 5.11 6.45 -0.24
CA VAL A 82 5.20 7.79 0.33
C VAL A 82 4.69 8.81 -0.68
N GLU A 83 3.54 9.42 -0.37
CA GLU A 83 2.94 10.45 -1.21
C GLU A 83 3.20 11.87 -0.69
N HIS A 84 3.36 12.83 -1.61
CA HIS A 84 3.53 14.25 -1.29
C HIS A 84 2.20 14.99 -1.44
N LEU A 85 1.41 14.96 -0.37
CA LEU A 85 0.05 15.48 -0.35
C LEU A 85 -0.04 16.95 0.09
N VAL A 86 -1.09 17.64 -0.36
CA VAL A 86 -1.49 18.98 0.05
C VAL A 86 -2.92 18.94 0.55
N ALA A 87 -3.16 19.51 1.73
CA ALA A 87 -4.48 19.60 2.31
C ALA A 87 -5.28 20.74 1.67
N LEU A 88 -6.16 20.42 0.73
CA LEU A 88 -6.99 21.40 0.04
C LEU A 88 -8.39 21.46 0.64
N ARG A 89 -8.89 22.68 0.82
CA ARG A 89 -10.21 22.96 1.40
C ARG A 89 -11.11 23.59 0.36
N ILE A 90 -12.09 22.83 -0.11
CA ILE A 90 -13.01 23.24 -1.18
C ILE A 90 -14.34 23.63 -0.58
N ARG A 91 -14.84 24.80 -0.97
CA ARG A 91 -16.02 25.42 -0.41
C ARG A 91 -17.21 25.17 -1.31
N PHE A 92 -18.28 24.66 -0.72
CA PHE A 92 -19.58 24.49 -1.33
C PHE A 92 -20.55 25.53 -0.79
N LYS A 93 -21.31 26.13 -1.70
CA LYS A 93 -22.41 27.02 -1.34
C LYS A 93 -23.61 26.17 -0.92
N THR A 94 -24.03 26.29 0.33
CA THR A 94 -25.19 25.58 0.87
C THR A 94 -26.24 26.56 1.36
N PHE A 95 -27.47 26.07 1.53
CA PHE A 95 -28.57 26.84 2.09
C PHE A 95 -29.10 26.14 3.33
N VAL A 96 -29.24 26.91 4.42
CA VAL A 96 -29.81 26.43 5.68
C VAL A 96 -31.12 27.16 5.92
N TRP A 97 -32.15 26.43 6.34
CA TRP A 97 -33.44 27.01 6.69
C TRP A 97 -33.42 27.56 8.12
N VAL A 98 -33.68 28.86 8.26
CA VAL A 98 -33.79 29.55 9.55
C VAL A 98 -35.19 30.15 9.72
N THR A 99 -35.46 30.82 10.84
CA THR A 99 -36.78 31.38 11.15
C THR A 99 -37.30 32.39 10.12
N SER A 100 -36.41 33.09 9.40
CA SER A 100 -36.76 34.08 8.37
C SER A 100 -36.88 33.49 6.96
N GLY A 101 -36.25 32.34 6.68
CA GLY A 101 -36.18 31.74 5.34
C GLY A 101 -34.85 31.05 5.07
N TRP A 102 -34.44 31.00 3.81
CA TRP A 102 -33.16 30.41 3.39
C TRP A 102 -32.00 31.38 3.62
N GLU A 103 -30.97 30.93 4.35
CA GLU A 103 -29.69 31.63 4.48
C GLU A 103 -28.58 30.88 3.75
N GLN A 104 -27.79 31.62 2.97
CA GLN A 104 -26.61 31.08 2.31
C GLN A 104 -25.47 30.88 3.32
N ARG A 105 -24.91 29.67 3.36
CA ARG A 105 -23.77 29.28 4.20
C ARG A 105 -22.72 28.57 3.35
N ILE A 106 -21.54 28.39 3.92
CA ILE A 106 -20.44 27.67 3.29
C ILE A 106 -20.24 26.35 4.02
N GLN A 107 -20.25 25.25 3.27
CA GLN A 107 -19.80 23.95 3.74
C GLN A 107 -18.44 23.65 3.12
N VAL A 108 -17.50 23.10 3.89
CA VAL A 108 -16.14 22.84 3.41
C VAL A 108 -15.90 21.34 3.35
N VAL A 109 -15.38 20.88 2.21
CA VAL A 109 -14.83 19.53 2.04
C VAL A 109 -13.31 19.66 2.01
N GLN A 110 -12.63 18.97 2.93
CA GLN A 110 -11.18 18.92 2.96
C GLN A 110 -10.72 17.58 2.40
N VAL A 111 -9.82 17.63 1.42
CA VAL A 111 -9.24 16.47 0.76
C VAL A 111 -7.71 16.54 0.78
N MET A 112 -7.06 15.38 0.69
CA MET A 112 -5.62 15.27 0.56
C MET A 112 -5.28 14.96 -0.90
N ALA A 113 -4.80 15.96 -1.63
CA ALA A 113 -4.49 15.84 -3.05
C ALA A 113 -2.98 15.77 -3.31
N GLN A 114 -2.56 15.03 -4.32
CA GLN A 114 -1.17 15.01 -4.76
C GLN A 114 -0.80 16.35 -5.41
N ARG A 115 0.43 16.83 -5.24
CA ARG A 115 0.87 18.16 -5.74
C ARG A 115 0.81 18.31 -7.26
N ASP A 116 1.04 17.20 -7.94
CA ASP A 116 1.07 17.04 -9.39
C ASP A 116 -0.28 16.60 -9.97
N ALA A 117 -1.30 16.42 -9.12
CA ALA A 117 -2.65 16.08 -9.56
C ALA A 117 -3.25 17.16 -10.46
N THR A 118 -4.10 16.72 -11.38
CA THR A 118 -4.94 17.59 -12.22
C THR A 118 -6.17 18.08 -11.45
N ILE A 119 -6.80 19.15 -11.96
CA ILE A 119 -8.07 19.64 -11.40
C ILE A 119 -9.18 18.58 -11.53
N ALA A 120 -9.20 17.79 -12.60
CA ALA A 120 -10.14 16.67 -12.76
C ALA A 120 -9.98 15.62 -11.65
N GLU A 121 -8.74 15.21 -11.36
CA GLU A 121 -8.44 14.26 -10.28
C GLU A 121 -8.83 14.84 -8.91
N LEU A 122 -8.57 16.12 -8.67
CA LEU A 122 -9.02 16.81 -7.46
C LEU A 122 -10.55 16.77 -7.34
N MET A 123 -11.29 17.04 -8.43
CA MET A 123 -12.75 16.95 -8.43
C MET A 123 -13.26 15.54 -8.14
N GLN A 124 -12.58 14.52 -8.65
CA GLN A 124 -12.90 13.13 -8.36
C GLN A 124 -12.65 12.80 -6.88
N GLN A 125 -11.52 13.22 -6.31
CA GLN A 125 -11.23 13.05 -4.89
C GLN A 125 -12.29 13.70 -4.00
N VAL A 126 -12.76 14.90 -4.36
CA VAL A 126 -13.85 15.57 -3.64
C VAL A 126 -15.14 14.76 -3.66
N ARG A 127 -15.49 14.14 -4.80
CA ARG A 127 -16.69 13.29 -4.91
C ARG A 127 -16.59 12.08 -3.98
N ILE A 128 -15.44 11.39 -4.01
CA ILE A 128 -15.17 10.20 -3.22
C ILE A 128 -15.13 10.49 -1.71
N GLU A 129 -14.57 11.65 -1.32
CA GLU A 129 -14.30 11.99 0.09
C GLU A 129 -15.36 12.88 0.76
N ASN A 130 -16.39 13.36 0.05
CA ASN A 130 -17.38 14.28 0.61
C ASN A 130 -18.18 13.67 1.79
N GLN A 131 -18.38 12.35 1.79
CA GLN A 131 -19.14 11.56 2.77
C GLN A 131 -20.52 12.15 3.13
N SER A 132 -21.12 12.91 2.20
CA SER A 132 -22.39 13.62 2.42
C SER A 132 -23.28 13.45 1.20
N PRO A 133 -24.52 12.93 1.36
CA PRO A 133 -25.45 12.76 0.25
C PRO A 133 -26.04 14.08 -0.26
N TYR A 134 -25.77 15.20 0.42
CA TYR A 134 -26.28 16.53 0.09
C TYR A 134 -25.28 17.40 -0.68
N LEU A 135 -24.07 16.89 -0.89
CA LEU A 135 -23.01 17.54 -1.67
C LEU A 135 -22.74 16.70 -2.92
N CYS A 136 -22.25 17.34 -3.99
CA CYS A 136 -21.91 16.65 -5.24
C CYS A 136 -23.09 15.87 -5.87
N THR A 137 -24.31 16.37 -5.73
CA THR A 137 -25.51 15.77 -6.34
C THR A 137 -25.63 16.06 -7.84
N SER A 138 -25.06 17.19 -8.25
CA SER A 138 -25.03 17.71 -9.62
C SER A 138 -23.59 17.82 -10.12
N SER A 139 -23.40 18.11 -11.41
CA SER A 139 -22.10 18.53 -11.93
C SER A 139 -21.67 19.82 -11.23
N PHE A 140 -20.39 19.93 -10.91
CA PHE A 140 -19.80 21.14 -10.35
C PHE A 140 -18.49 21.43 -11.03
N LYS A 141 -18.08 22.70 -11.02
CA LYS A 141 -16.77 23.18 -11.50
C LYS A 141 -16.04 23.87 -10.38
N LEU A 142 -14.72 23.76 -10.38
CA LEU A 142 -13.88 24.46 -9.41
C LEU A 142 -13.49 25.84 -9.93
N SER A 143 -13.53 26.83 -9.05
CA SER A 143 -13.18 28.20 -9.36
C SER A 143 -12.32 28.81 -8.24
N ILE A 144 -11.48 29.77 -8.60
CA ILE A 144 -10.72 30.60 -7.65
C ILE A 144 -11.02 32.06 -7.97
N ASP A 145 -11.49 32.80 -6.97
CA ASP A 145 -11.88 34.21 -7.10
C ASP A 145 -12.87 34.47 -8.26
N GLY A 146 -13.75 33.50 -8.52
CA GLY A 146 -14.77 33.56 -9.58
C GLY A 146 -14.25 33.22 -10.99
N LYS A 147 -12.99 32.81 -11.13
CA LYS A 147 -12.45 32.30 -12.40
C LYS A 147 -12.45 30.77 -12.38
N ASP A 148 -13.07 30.17 -13.39
CA ASP A 148 -13.12 28.72 -13.56
C ASP A 148 -11.71 28.15 -13.82
N LEU A 149 -11.45 26.99 -13.22
CA LEU A 149 -10.23 26.23 -13.41
C LEU A 149 -10.40 25.24 -14.57
N ASP A 150 -9.33 25.05 -15.33
CA ASP A 150 -9.27 24.09 -16.43
C ASP A 150 -8.98 22.70 -15.86
N GLU A 151 -9.81 21.71 -16.23
CA GLU A 151 -9.78 20.34 -15.70
C GLU A 151 -8.46 19.62 -16.04
N LEU A 152 -7.84 19.97 -17.18
CA LEU A 152 -6.64 19.30 -17.69
C LEU A 152 -5.33 19.84 -17.10
N LYS A 153 -5.38 20.95 -16.38
CA LYS A 153 -4.19 21.57 -15.79
C LYS A 153 -3.91 21.03 -14.41
N THR A 154 -2.64 21.07 -14.02
CA THR A 154 -2.20 20.63 -12.70
C THR A 154 -2.43 21.70 -11.65
N LEU A 155 -2.45 21.30 -10.38
CA LEU A 155 -2.48 22.23 -9.25
C LEU A 155 -1.28 23.19 -9.25
N ALA A 156 -0.11 22.68 -9.68
CA ALA A 156 1.11 23.45 -9.79
C ALA A 156 1.01 24.57 -10.84
N ASP A 157 0.33 24.33 -11.97
CA ASP A 157 0.17 25.33 -13.04
C ASP A 157 -0.60 26.58 -12.56
N TYR A 158 -1.54 26.38 -11.64
CA TYR A 158 -2.30 27.45 -11.01
C TYR A 158 -1.67 28.00 -9.72
N GLY A 159 -0.54 27.42 -9.27
CA GLY A 159 0.10 27.79 -8.01
C GLY A 159 -0.81 27.56 -6.79
N ILE A 160 -1.68 26.55 -6.86
CA ILE A 160 -2.64 26.24 -5.80
C ILE A 160 -1.88 25.72 -4.57
N ASN A 161 -2.20 26.28 -3.42
CA ASN A 161 -1.65 25.89 -2.12
C ASN A 161 -2.77 25.71 -1.09
N GLU A 162 -2.41 25.33 0.12
CA GLU A 162 -3.34 25.09 1.24
C GLU A 162 -4.21 26.31 1.61
N TYR A 163 -3.75 27.52 1.29
CA TYR A 163 -4.43 28.77 1.58
C TYR A 163 -5.29 29.28 0.43
N SER A 164 -5.20 28.65 -0.75
CA SER A 164 -6.01 28.98 -1.91
C SER A 164 -7.49 28.78 -1.61
N ARG A 165 -8.30 29.77 -1.97
CA ARG A 165 -9.75 29.75 -1.75
C ARG A 165 -10.42 29.17 -2.97
N ILE A 166 -10.69 27.87 -2.92
CA ILE A 166 -11.32 27.13 -4.02
C ILE A 166 -12.81 27.00 -3.71
N ASP A 167 -13.63 27.49 -4.63
CA ASP A 167 -15.08 27.40 -4.55
C ASP A 167 -15.59 26.41 -5.62
N ALA A 168 -16.45 25.49 -5.20
CA ALA A 168 -17.18 24.58 -6.09
C ALA A 168 -18.52 25.22 -6.48
N ILE A 169 -18.69 25.47 -7.78
CA ILE A 169 -19.90 26.04 -8.36
C ILE A 169 -20.71 24.90 -8.98
N GLU A 170 -21.87 24.62 -8.40
CA GLU A 170 -22.78 23.53 -8.81
C GLU A 170 -23.77 23.98 -9.89
N GLU A 171 -24.04 23.10 -10.85
CA GLU A 171 -25.06 23.25 -11.91
C GLU A 171 -26.27 22.36 -11.58
N ASN A 172 -27.17 22.87 -10.73
CA ASN A 172 -28.24 22.09 -10.09
C ASN A 172 -29.34 21.57 -11.03
N ASP A 173 -29.34 22.00 -12.29
CA ASP A 173 -30.21 21.49 -13.35
C ASP A 173 -29.75 20.12 -13.88
N HIS A 174 -28.49 19.76 -13.66
CA HIS A 174 -27.92 18.47 -14.05
C HIS A 174 -27.91 17.46 -12.90
N GLN A 175 -28.07 16.17 -13.22
CA GLN A 175 -27.87 15.07 -12.29
C GLN A 175 -26.52 14.43 -12.56
N LEU A 176 -25.69 14.30 -11.52
CA LEU A 176 -24.40 13.64 -11.65
C LEU A 176 -24.62 12.12 -11.71
N HIS A 177 -24.24 11.51 -12.83
CA HIS A 177 -24.14 10.07 -12.97
C HIS A 177 -22.69 9.66 -12.78
N THR A 178 -22.36 9.09 -11.63
CA THR A 178 -21.05 8.50 -11.37
C THR A 178 -21.08 7.01 -11.69
N GLU A 179 -20.06 6.53 -12.40
CA GLU A 179 -19.79 5.09 -12.48
C GLU A 179 -19.16 4.59 -11.17
N ALA A 180 -18.87 3.29 -11.08
CA ALA A 180 -18.22 2.71 -9.90
C ALA A 180 -16.94 3.49 -9.57
N GLU A 181 -16.97 4.26 -8.49
CA GLU A 181 -15.84 5.08 -8.07
C GLU A 181 -14.68 4.19 -7.63
N SER A 182 -13.46 4.65 -7.91
CA SER A 182 -12.25 4.02 -7.36
C SER A 182 -12.38 3.86 -5.85
N PRO A 183 -11.89 2.75 -5.27
CA PRO A 183 -11.86 2.59 -3.82
C PRO A 183 -11.10 3.76 -3.17
N LYS A 184 -11.51 4.11 -1.95
CA LYS A 184 -11.05 5.30 -1.21
C LYS A 184 -9.59 5.22 -0.78
N ASP A 185 -9.08 4.00 -0.61
CA ASP A 185 -7.75 3.65 -0.14
C ASP A 185 -6.87 3.07 -1.25
N TRP A 186 -7.20 3.34 -2.52
CA TRP A 186 -6.37 2.89 -3.64
C TRP A 186 -4.98 3.52 -3.59
N ASN A 187 -3.96 2.68 -3.50
CA ASN A 187 -2.55 3.06 -3.49
C ASN A 187 -1.76 2.16 -4.48
N ILE A 188 -0.42 2.27 -4.48
CA ILE A 188 0.44 1.48 -5.38
C ILE A 188 0.49 -0.03 -5.01
N ASP A 189 0.19 -0.40 -3.77
CA ASP A 189 0.23 -1.81 -3.35
C ASP A 189 -1.07 -2.58 -3.60
N GLU A 190 -2.07 -1.92 -4.20
CA GLU A 190 -3.34 -2.50 -4.61
C GLU A 190 -4.11 -3.22 -3.48
N MET A 191 -3.78 -2.93 -2.21
CA MET A 191 -4.51 -3.44 -1.06
C MET A 191 -5.61 -2.46 -0.67
N THR A 192 -6.86 -2.88 -0.83
CA THR A 192 -8.03 -2.10 -0.46
C THR A 192 -9.01 -2.88 0.40
N ASP A 193 -9.61 -2.22 1.37
CA ASP A 193 -10.65 -2.81 2.20
C ASP A 193 -12.05 -2.63 1.56
N GLU A 194 -12.74 -3.74 1.28
CA GLU A 194 -14.10 -3.72 0.68
C GLU A 194 -15.13 -2.95 1.51
N VAL A 195 -14.93 -2.86 2.83
CA VAL A 195 -15.88 -2.25 3.79
C VAL A 195 -15.38 -0.89 4.29
N LEU A 196 -14.45 -0.23 3.58
CA LEU A 196 -13.91 1.04 4.01
C LEU A 196 -14.97 2.17 3.96
N LEU A 197 -15.57 2.45 5.11
CA LEU A 197 -16.57 3.51 5.23
C LEU A 197 -15.93 4.90 5.26
N ARG A 198 -14.69 5.02 5.73
CA ARG A 198 -13.98 6.30 5.92
C ARG A 198 -12.82 6.45 4.95
N SER A 199 -12.28 7.66 4.84
CA SER A 199 -11.06 7.92 4.05
C SER A 199 -9.86 7.49 4.89
N PRO A 200 -8.80 6.91 4.31
CA PRO A 200 -7.62 6.43 5.03
C PRO A 200 -6.96 7.52 5.88
N TYR A 201 -7.05 8.79 5.46
CA TYR A 201 -6.51 9.94 6.19
C TYR A 201 -7.27 10.29 7.47
N LYS A 202 -8.49 9.75 7.67
CA LYS A 202 -9.35 9.99 8.84
C LYS A 202 -9.35 8.82 9.82
N GLU A 203 -8.75 7.69 9.45
CA GLU A 203 -8.72 6.50 10.30
C GLU A 203 -7.55 6.52 11.29
N MET A 204 -7.71 5.85 12.42
CA MET A 204 -6.60 5.66 13.36
C MET A 204 -5.77 4.46 12.91
N ALA A 205 -4.44 4.61 12.92
CA ALA A 205 -3.52 3.57 12.43
C ALA A 205 -3.64 2.23 13.15
N MET A 206 -3.75 2.24 14.50
CA MET A 206 -3.94 1.03 15.28
C MET A 206 -5.26 1.08 16.03
N GLN A 207 -6.08 0.05 15.83
CA GLN A 207 -7.37 -0.10 16.50
C GLN A 207 -7.51 -1.54 17.01
N PRO A 208 -8.26 -1.77 18.09
CA PRO A 208 -8.63 -3.12 18.49
C PRO A 208 -9.34 -3.84 17.33
N GLN A 209 -9.02 -5.11 17.10
CA GLN A 209 -9.61 -5.91 16.03
C GLN A 209 -10.73 -6.79 16.60
N PRO A 210 -12.01 -6.37 16.54
CA PRO A 210 -13.13 -7.13 17.13
C PRO A 210 -13.53 -8.36 16.32
N ASN A 211 -13.15 -8.42 15.05
CA ASN A 211 -13.42 -9.52 14.13
C ASN A 211 -12.52 -10.74 14.38
N LEU A 212 -11.39 -10.58 15.08
CA LEU A 212 -10.50 -11.67 15.44
C LEU A 212 -10.70 -12.10 16.90
N ALA A 213 -10.64 -13.40 17.14
CA ALA A 213 -10.65 -13.98 18.48
C ALA A 213 -9.24 -14.44 18.87
N PRO A 214 -8.79 -14.18 20.11
CA PRO A 214 -7.50 -14.68 20.58
C PRO A 214 -7.49 -16.21 20.57
N ARG A 215 -6.48 -16.81 19.94
CA ARG A 215 -6.29 -18.27 19.89
C ARG A 215 -5.04 -18.63 20.68
N TYR A 216 -5.20 -19.57 21.61
CA TYR A 216 -4.08 -20.14 22.37
C TYR A 216 -3.63 -21.45 21.72
N GLU A 217 -2.34 -21.77 21.86
CA GLU A 217 -1.80 -23.05 21.41
C GLU A 217 -2.47 -24.19 22.19
N ALA A 218 -3.35 -24.95 21.53
CA ALA A 218 -4.05 -26.06 22.14
C ALA A 218 -3.28 -27.38 22.08
N ARG A 219 -2.28 -27.48 21.20
CA ARG A 219 -1.52 -28.71 20.94
C ARG A 219 -0.10 -28.58 21.50
N PRO A 220 0.23 -29.23 22.63
CA PRO A 220 1.60 -29.26 23.12
C PRO A 220 2.47 -30.07 22.16
N LYS A 221 3.70 -29.58 21.89
CA LYS A 221 4.60 -30.23 20.93
C LYS A 221 5.39 -31.40 21.51
N GLY A 222 5.73 -31.36 22.81
CA GLY A 222 6.60 -32.38 23.40
C GLY A 222 6.36 -32.71 24.88
N PHE A 223 5.83 -31.79 25.67
CA PHE A 223 5.51 -32.02 27.08
C PHE A 223 4.00 -32.21 27.29
N TYR A 224 3.62 -33.31 27.94
CA TYR A 224 2.22 -33.71 28.09
C TYR A 224 1.80 -33.98 29.56
N GLY A 225 2.68 -33.80 30.57
CA GLY A 225 2.30 -34.10 31.96
C GLY A 225 3.45 -34.38 32.93
N LYS A 226 3.31 -35.40 33.79
CA LYS A 226 3.98 -35.49 35.10
C LYS A 226 5.47 -35.14 35.21
N ASN A 227 6.33 -35.60 34.30
CA ASN A 227 7.78 -35.36 34.38
C ASN A 227 8.31 -34.75 33.08
N ASP A 228 8.88 -33.55 33.17
CA ASP A 228 9.58 -32.92 32.04
C ASP A 228 11.07 -33.26 32.07
N TYR A 229 11.48 -34.29 31.32
CA TYR A 229 12.90 -34.66 31.22
C TYR A 229 13.64 -33.82 30.17
N SER A 230 13.05 -33.64 28.99
CA SER A 230 13.68 -32.95 27.85
C SER A 230 12.71 -32.14 27.00
N GLY A 231 11.41 -32.22 27.27
CA GLY A 231 10.35 -31.58 26.49
C GLY A 231 10.32 -31.95 25.00
N MET A 232 11.06 -32.97 24.55
CA MET A 232 11.24 -33.33 23.12
C MET A 232 11.59 -32.13 22.22
N LYS A 233 12.48 -31.25 22.70
CA LYS A 233 12.83 -29.97 22.05
C LYS A 233 13.41 -30.07 20.64
N GLN A 234 13.90 -31.24 20.23
CA GLN A 234 14.45 -31.45 18.89
C GLN A 234 13.36 -31.60 17.81
N SER A 235 12.13 -31.94 18.21
CA SER A 235 10.98 -32.12 17.32
C SER A 235 9.93 -31.00 17.44
N SER A 236 10.19 -30.01 18.31
CA SER A 236 9.26 -28.90 18.62
C SER A 236 9.60 -27.62 17.87
#